data_AF-A2E5G5-F1
#
_entry.id   AF-A2E5G5-F1
#
_cell.length_a   1.000
_cell.length_b   1.000
_cell.length_c   1.000
_cell.angle_alpha   90.00
_cell.angle_beta   90.00
_cell.angle_gamma   90.00
#
_symmetry.space_group_name_H-M   'P 1'
#
loop_
_entity.id
_entity.type
_entity.pdbx_description
1 polymer ?
#
loop_
_entity_poly.entity_id
_entity_poly.type
_entity_poly.pdbx_seq_one_letter_code
_entity_poly.pdbx_strand_id
1 'polypeptide(L)'
;MNYEKQICKQVQEQPAYIKDEILLKMQRASLCRYDRGPNILHLMPQFYEYIKTFETKIDQILSEYSTIQKASLFYGSDSEVSSLVSGMVRSIRALPLIVKQEPHTSLLIRPSILPARTCYDLIYHYFCDKEIDFGKEFLTKLVEAYGFQEKWQIEPYCDGYGLIDKTIEKETTLQLASKYEIPPAPESIPEIQMIETPGAHTIDDLANFTKLPTNQLIKAVMYQYNGKLVFCNIRGDLDVSEDKLRHFLGLVDSSTPLELAPQELLDKHGLVPGFAGIVGMKRAGEAIVICDESCRTVHCGVTGANKVDYHYTNYNIPRDTKKLAKNIVYADIALNPTTVKGAMIAEVARCTAFPAEVLGNDSKPVKTPLFKLTIRLIDLAYVMIQDHPIDGVYVINLLKTEDKLNNALAEITKAYGITSIVVDNRPKANFGAKSDTAKLSCLKHTVFVSNKTEDDTVMVGETPVKIAELVEYFRTH
;
A
#
# COMPACT_ATOMS: atom_id res chain seq x y z
N MET A 1 -6.71 -29.70 -10.67
CA MET A 1 -7.80 -29.67 -9.68
C MET A 1 -8.98 -29.01 -10.35
N ASN A 2 -10.05 -29.76 -10.66
CA ASN A 2 -11.33 -29.20 -11.08
C ASN A 2 -11.93 -28.52 -9.85
N TYR A 3 -11.77 -27.21 -9.72
CA TYR A 3 -12.67 -26.44 -8.87
C TYR A 3 -14.00 -26.38 -9.62
N GLU A 4 -15.04 -26.99 -9.04
CA GLU A 4 -16.38 -27.03 -9.62
C GLU A 4 -16.82 -25.61 -9.99
N LYS A 5 -17.30 -25.41 -11.22
CA LYS A 5 -17.92 -24.15 -11.66
C LYS A 5 -18.97 -23.74 -10.63
N GLN A 6 -18.72 -22.65 -9.91
CA GLN A 6 -19.62 -22.29 -8.82
C GLN A 6 -20.88 -21.64 -9.41
N ILE A 7 -22.02 -22.30 -9.17
CA ILE A 7 -23.34 -21.73 -9.46
C ILE A 7 -23.76 -20.93 -8.22
N CYS A 8 -23.68 -19.60 -8.32
CA CYS A 8 -24.04 -18.70 -7.24
C CYS A 8 -25.50 -18.26 -7.38
N LYS A 9 -26.37 -18.59 -6.42
CA LYS A 9 -27.78 -18.13 -6.42
C LYS A 9 -27.89 -16.77 -5.72
N GLN A 10 -28.42 -15.77 -6.41
CA GLN A 10 -28.73 -14.47 -5.81
C GLN A 10 -30.08 -14.54 -5.07
N VAL A 11 -30.04 -14.45 -3.73
CA VAL A 11 -31.21 -14.70 -2.87
C VAL A 11 -31.80 -13.45 -2.19
N GLN A 12 -31.09 -12.31 -2.17
CA GLN A 12 -31.59 -11.06 -1.56
C GLN A 12 -31.19 -9.81 -2.37
N GLU A 13 -31.99 -8.74 -2.28
CA GLU A 13 -31.54 -7.40 -2.68
C GLU A 13 -30.45 -6.91 -1.74
N GLN A 14 -29.42 -6.26 -2.30
CA GLN A 14 -28.28 -5.86 -1.52
C GLN A 14 -28.64 -4.79 -0.48
N PRO A 15 -28.01 -4.82 0.69
CA PRO A 15 -28.29 -3.85 1.74
C PRO A 15 -27.57 -2.50 1.50
N ALA A 16 -28.24 -1.41 1.86
CA ALA A 16 -27.83 -0.01 1.62
C ALA A 16 -26.53 0.45 2.32
N TYR A 17 -25.79 -0.44 2.98
CA TYR A 17 -24.63 -0.07 3.81
C TYR A 17 -23.26 -0.25 3.14
N ILE A 18 -23.16 -0.99 2.03
CA ILE A 18 -21.93 -1.01 1.22
C ILE A 18 -21.95 0.23 0.35
N LYS A 19 -21.21 1.27 0.77
CA LYS A 19 -21.14 2.56 0.07
C LYS A 19 -20.06 2.60 -1.02
N ASP A 20 -19.09 1.70 -0.93
CA ASP A 20 -17.98 1.61 -1.87
C ASP A 20 -18.45 0.94 -3.18
N GLU A 21 -18.32 1.67 -4.29
CA GLU A 21 -18.83 1.23 -5.59
C GLU A 21 -18.05 0.02 -6.14
N ILE A 22 -16.76 -0.09 -5.80
CA ILE A 22 -15.89 -1.18 -6.21
C ILE A 22 -16.37 -2.49 -5.59
N LEU A 23 -16.48 -2.50 -4.25
CA LEU A 23 -16.93 -3.67 -3.50
C LEU A 23 -18.35 -4.08 -3.90
N LEU A 24 -19.22 -3.12 -4.21
CA LEU A 24 -20.58 -3.40 -4.68
C LEU A 24 -20.60 -4.14 -6.02
N LYS A 25 -19.78 -3.72 -6.99
CA LYS A 25 -19.64 -4.40 -8.29
C LYS A 25 -19.02 -5.79 -8.15
N MET A 26 -17.95 -5.91 -7.36
CA MET A 26 -17.33 -7.21 -7.06
C MET A 26 -18.31 -8.20 -6.43
N GLN A 27 -19.13 -7.75 -5.47
CA GLN A 27 -20.12 -8.61 -4.84
C GLN A 27 -21.21 -9.06 -5.82
N ARG A 28 -21.64 -8.19 -6.75
CA ARG A 28 -22.60 -8.55 -7.81
C ARG A 28 -22.01 -9.55 -8.81
N ALA A 29 -20.72 -9.46 -9.09
CA ALA A 29 -19.98 -10.43 -9.88
C ALA A 29 -19.66 -11.73 -9.12
N SER A 30 -20.13 -11.88 -7.87
CA SER A 30 -19.79 -13.00 -6.97
C SER A 30 -18.29 -13.17 -6.75
N LEU A 31 -17.51 -12.08 -6.85
CA LEU A 31 -16.10 -12.07 -6.51
C LEU A 31 -15.86 -11.95 -5.01
N CYS A 32 -16.81 -11.34 -4.29
CA CYS A 32 -16.75 -11.22 -2.85
C CYS A 32 -18.13 -11.34 -2.22
N ARG A 33 -18.17 -11.59 -0.91
CA ARG A 33 -19.36 -11.61 -0.08
C ARG A 33 -19.05 -10.95 1.24
N TYR A 34 -19.76 -9.89 1.58
CA TYR A 34 -19.64 -9.27 2.88
C TYR A 34 -20.65 -9.87 3.87
N ASP A 35 -20.15 -10.37 5.01
CA ASP A 35 -20.95 -10.82 6.15
C ASP A 35 -21.01 -9.74 7.23
N ARG A 36 -22.21 -9.21 7.46
CA ARG A 36 -22.46 -8.12 8.41
C ARG A 36 -22.28 -8.54 9.86
N GLY A 37 -22.68 -9.76 10.21
CA GLY A 37 -22.65 -10.22 11.60
C GLY A 37 -21.25 -10.16 12.20
N PRO A 38 -20.26 -10.82 11.56
CA PRO A 38 -18.88 -10.78 12.00
C PRO A 38 -18.08 -9.61 11.39
N ASN A 39 -18.67 -8.78 10.52
CA ASN A 39 -17.99 -7.71 9.78
C ASN A 39 -16.80 -8.23 8.93
N ILE A 40 -17.04 -9.31 8.16
CA ILE A 40 -16.01 -10.00 7.37
C ILE A 40 -16.30 -9.84 5.88
N LEU A 41 -15.29 -9.51 5.08
CA LEU A 41 -15.33 -9.61 3.62
C LEU A 41 -14.71 -10.95 3.19
N HIS A 42 -15.52 -11.83 2.61
CA HIS A 42 -15.06 -13.07 2.00
C HIS A 42 -14.74 -12.82 0.53
N LEU A 43 -13.53 -13.18 0.09
CA LEU A 43 -13.18 -13.21 -1.33
C LEU A 43 -13.43 -14.62 -1.88
N MET A 44 -14.13 -14.71 -3.01
CA MET A 44 -14.52 -16.00 -3.60
C MET A 44 -13.39 -16.53 -4.52
N PRO A 45 -13.32 -17.83 -4.82
CA PRO A 45 -12.28 -18.42 -5.68
C PRO A 45 -12.10 -17.71 -7.04
N GLN A 46 -13.19 -17.24 -7.64
CA GLN A 46 -13.19 -16.51 -8.91
C GLN A 46 -12.40 -15.21 -8.83
N PHE A 47 -12.40 -14.54 -7.67
CA PHE A 47 -11.57 -13.35 -7.48
C PHE A 47 -10.10 -13.72 -7.60
N TYR A 48 -9.68 -14.81 -6.97
CA TYR A 48 -8.29 -15.26 -7.04
C TYR A 48 -7.89 -15.73 -8.44
N GLU A 49 -8.77 -16.42 -9.17
CA GLU A 49 -8.50 -16.80 -10.57
C GLU A 49 -8.37 -15.57 -11.47
N TYR A 50 -9.26 -14.59 -11.30
CA TYR A 50 -9.22 -13.33 -12.02
C TYR A 50 -7.92 -12.57 -11.73
N ILE A 51 -7.58 -12.39 -10.46
CA ILE A 51 -6.31 -11.74 -10.04
C ILE A 51 -5.08 -12.45 -10.59
N LYS A 52 -5.07 -13.79 -10.61
CA LYS A 52 -3.94 -14.59 -11.07
C LYS A 52 -3.55 -14.31 -12.52
N THR A 53 -4.51 -13.94 -13.36
CA THR A 53 -4.23 -13.53 -14.74
C THR A 53 -3.36 -12.27 -14.79
N PHE A 54 -3.58 -11.33 -13.88
CA PHE A 54 -2.77 -10.12 -13.76
C PHE A 54 -1.41 -10.41 -13.12
N GLU A 55 -1.39 -11.20 -12.05
CA GLU A 55 -0.15 -11.66 -11.40
C GLU A 55 0.81 -12.27 -12.42
N THR A 56 0.32 -13.14 -13.29
CA THR A 56 1.14 -13.80 -14.32
C THR A 56 1.83 -12.79 -15.25
N LYS A 57 1.14 -11.70 -15.61
CA LYS A 57 1.67 -10.66 -16.50
C LYS A 57 2.65 -9.73 -15.78
N ILE A 58 2.37 -9.40 -14.53
CA ILE A 58 3.30 -8.68 -13.65
C ILE A 58 4.59 -9.48 -13.48
N ASP A 59 4.47 -10.78 -13.19
CA ASP A 59 5.61 -11.69 -13.03
C ASP A 59 6.45 -11.80 -14.31
N GLN A 60 5.82 -11.81 -15.49
CA GLN A 60 6.51 -11.77 -16.78
C GLN A 60 7.36 -10.50 -16.94
N ILE A 61 6.80 -9.33 -16.66
CA ILE A 61 7.55 -8.05 -16.71
C ILE A 61 8.70 -8.07 -15.70
N LEU A 62 8.45 -8.53 -14.48
CA LEU A 62 9.47 -8.65 -13.44
C LEU A 62 10.61 -9.60 -13.84
N SER A 63 10.32 -10.65 -14.61
CA SER A 63 11.32 -11.63 -15.06
C SER A 63 12.36 -11.05 -16.03
N GLU A 64 12.03 -9.97 -16.76
CA GLU A 64 12.98 -9.26 -17.64
C GLU A 64 14.09 -8.56 -16.85
N TYR A 65 13.84 -8.29 -15.57
CA TYR A 65 14.79 -7.69 -14.65
C TYR A 65 15.59 -8.75 -13.85
N SER A 66 15.54 -10.03 -14.25
CA SER A 66 16.27 -11.13 -13.59
C SER A 66 17.79 -11.00 -13.79
N THR A 67 18.62 -11.10 -12.75
CA THR A 67 18.66 -12.13 -11.70
C THR A 67 17.97 -11.73 -10.39
N ILE A 68 16.78 -12.29 -10.16
CA ILE A 68 16.15 -12.28 -8.84
C ILE A 68 16.97 -13.22 -7.94
N GLN A 69 17.81 -12.64 -7.08
CA GLN A 69 18.52 -13.35 -6.04
C GLN A 69 17.62 -13.41 -4.80
N LYS A 70 17.44 -14.59 -4.19
CA LYS A 70 16.84 -14.66 -2.84
C LYS A 70 17.81 -13.96 -1.89
N ALA A 71 17.24 -13.65 -0.75
CA ALA A 71 17.90 -13.28 0.47
C ALA A 71 17.57 -14.35 1.53
N SER A 72 18.53 -15.16 1.94
CA SER A 72 18.51 -15.97 3.17
C SER A 72 19.20 -15.15 4.25
N LEU A 73 18.44 -14.46 5.08
CA LEU A 73 19.02 -13.67 6.16
C LEU A 73 19.80 -14.59 7.13
N PHE A 74 21.12 -14.40 7.27
CA PHE A 74 21.87 -15.06 8.34
C PHE A 74 21.68 -14.27 9.63
N TYR A 75 20.81 -14.78 10.51
CA TYR A 75 20.55 -14.24 11.83
C TYR A 75 20.69 -15.32 12.91
N GLY A 76 21.01 -14.88 14.13
CA GLY A 76 21.25 -15.77 15.27
C GLY A 76 20.00 -16.45 15.87
N SER A 77 18.78 -16.06 15.47
CA SER A 77 17.56 -16.81 15.82
C SER A 77 16.43 -16.63 14.80
N ASP A 78 15.77 -17.74 14.45
CA ASP A 78 14.76 -17.87 13.38
C ASP A 78 13.44 -17.10 13.62
N SER A 79 13.20 -16.59 14.84
CA SER A 79 11.87 -16.10 15.23
C SER A 79 11.60 -14.62 14.96
N GLU A 80 12.64 -13.77 14.89
CA GLU A 80 12.48 -12.30 14.88
C GLU A 80 12.55 -11.68 13.48
N VAL A 81 13.26 -12.31 12.54
CA VAL A 81 13.30 -11.89 11.12
C VAL A 81 12.15 -12.50 10.33
N SER A 82 11.63 -13.64 10.78
CA SER A 82 10.50 -14.30 10.15
C SER A 82 9.28 -13.38 10.13
N SER A 83 8.96 -12.58 11.15
CA SER A 83 7.76 -11.72 11.11
C SER A 83 7.92 -10.44 10.28
N LEU A 84 9.10 -9.80 10.30
CA LEU A 84 9.39 -8.59 9.52
C LEU A 84 9.55 -8.89 8.01
N VAL A 85 10.11 -10.07 7.68
CA VAL A 85 10.38 -10.48 6.29
C VAL A 85 9.31 -11.42 5.74
N SER A 86 8.61 -12.22 6.56
CA SER A 86 7.47 -13.05 6.09
C SER A 86 6.27 -12.21 5.67
N GLY A 87 6.16 -10.94 6.13
CA GLY A 87 5.21 -9.98 5.58
C GLY A 87 5.65 -9.36 4.24
N MET A 88 6.96 -9.40 3.95
CA MET A 88 7.59 -8.78 2.77
C MET A 88 7.81 -9.77 1.60
N VAL A 89 7.72 -11.07 1.85
CA VAL A 89 8.11 -12.11 0.88
C VAL A 89 6.93 -13.03 0.58
N ARG A 90 6.32 -12.88 -0.61
CA ARG A 90 5.72 -14.03 -1.31
C ARG A 90 6.83 -14.73 -2.10
N SER A 91 6.96 -16.03 -1.86
CA SER A 91 8.08 -16.88 -2.24
C SER A 91 8.21 -17.16 -3.75
N ILE A 92 9.40 -16.97 -4.33
CA ILE A 92 10.05 -17.89 -5.29
C ILE A 92 11.59 -17.90 -5.00
N ARG A 93 12.27 -19.05 -5.19
CA ARG A 93 13.58 -19.52 -4.61
C ARG A 93 14.90 -18.76 -5.00
N ALA A 94 15.96 -18.84 -4.15
CA ALA A 94 17.45 -18.59 -4.32
C ALA A 94 18.37 -18.49 -3.00
N LEU A 95 19.33 -17.56 -2.72
CA LEU A 95 20.44 -17.58 -1.67
C LEU A 95 20.54 -16.47 -0.53
N PRO A 96 21.57 -16.38 0.38
CA PRO A 96 21.67 -15.55 1.63
C PRO A 96 21.94 -14.00 1.64
N LEU A 97 21.45 -13.24 2.66
CA LEU A 97 21.60 -11.79 2.94
C LEU A 97 22.14 -11.54 4.38
N ILE A 98 22.90 -10.46 4.62
CA ILE A 98 23.54 -10.15 5.93
C ILE A 98 23.16 -8.73 6.39
N VAL A 99 22.70 -8.58 7.64
CA VAL A 99 22.33 -7.29 8.26
C VAL A 99 23.09 -7.09 9.58
N LYS A 100 23.56 -5.87 9.86
CA LYS A 100 24.60 -5.59 10.87
C LYS A 100 24.15 -5.10 12.26
N GLN A 101 22.87 -4.83 12.54
CA GLN A 101 22.42 -4.38 13.87
C GLN A 101 21.07 -4.97 14.32
N GLU A 102 21.02 -5.41 15.58
CA GLU A 102 19.90 -6.10 16.25
C GLU A 102 18.72 -5.17 16.58
N PRO A 103 17.47 -5.56 16.26
CA PRO A 103 16.29 -4.95 16.84
C PRO A 103 15.69 -5.81 17.96
N HIS A 104 15.56 -5.26 19.18
CA HIS A 104 14.78 -5.91 20.25
C HIS A 104 13.27 -5.97 19.95
N THR A 105 12.58 -7.07 20.29
CA THR A 105 11.11 -7.18 20.24
C THR A 105 10.51 -7.89 21.46
N SER A 106 9.29 -7.51 21.84
CA SER A 106 8.46 -8.17 22.86
C SER A 106 7.14 -8.63 22.25
N LEU A 107 6.82 -9.92 22.38
CA LEU A 107 5.65 -10.58 21.79
C LEU A 107 4.35 -10.25 22.53
N LEU A 108 3.33 -9.80 21.79
CA LEU A 108 1.92 -9.93 22.18
C LEU A 108 1.18 -10.69 21.09
N ILE A 109 0.87 -11.96 21.38
CA ILE A 109 0.03 -12.81 20.53
C ILE A 109 -1.40 -12.27 20.58
N ARG A 110 -1.98 -11.90 19.44
CA ARG A 110 -3.44 -11.77 19.26
C ARG A 110 -3.89 -12.62 18.07
N PRO A 111 -5.05 -13.29 18.17
CA PRO A 111 -5.65 -13.97 17.02
C PRO A 111 -6.07 -12.94 15.97
N SER A 112 -5.83 -13.25 14.70
CA SER A 112 -6.23 -12.46 13.54
C SER A 112 -7.75 -12.40 13.42
N ILE A 113 -8.33 -11.41 14.08
CA ILE A 113 -9.67 -10.89 13.84
C ILE A 113 -9.43 -9.68 12.93
N LEU A 114 -9.77 -9.77 11.65
CA LEU A 114 -9.70 -8.62 10.74
C LEU A 114 -10.93 -7.73 10.98
N PRO A 115 -10.82 -6.53 11.56
CA PRO A 115 -11.77 -5.49 11.28
C PRO A 115 -11.53 -5.04 9.83
N ALA A 116 -12.58 -4.93 9.01
CA ALA A 116 -12.49 -4.55 7.60
C ALA A 116 -11.73 -3.22 7.38
N ARG A 117 -10.41 -3.32 7.15
CA ARG A 117 -9.49 -2.34 6.55
C ARG A 117 -8.34 -3.10 5.86
N THR A 118 -8.68 -4.05 4.99
CA THR A 118 -7.69 -4.88 4.28
C THR A 118 -7.40 -4.30 2.90
N CYS A 119 -6.23 -3.66 2.75
CA CYS A 119 -5.57 -3.53 1.46
C CYS A 119 -5.03 -4.93 1.10
N TYR A 120 -5.73 -5.67 0.23
CA TYR A 120 -5.27 -6.96 -0.29
C TYR A 120 -4.21 -6.68 -1.36
N ASP A 121 -3.08 -6.10 -0.99
CA ASP A 121 -2.07 -5.63 -1.93
C ASP A 121 -1.06 -6.74 -2.23
N LEU A 122 -0.59 -6.82 -3.47
CA LEU A 122 0.62 -7.57 -3.78
C LEU A 122 1.82 -6.70 -3.50
N ILE A 123 2.72 -7.21 -2.68
CA ILE A 123 3.94 -6.51 -2.32
C ILE A 123 5.12 -7.35 -2.80
N TYR A 124 5.95 -6.73 -3.62
CA TYR A 124 7.18 -7.28 -4.14
C TYR A 124 8.35 -6.46 -3.58
N HIS A 125 9.39 -7.15 -3.15
CA HIS A 125 10.66 -6.54 -2.78
C HIS A 125 11.72 -6.95 -3.79
N TYR A 126 12.44 -5.98 -4.33
CA TYR A 126 13.37 -6.17 -5.44
C TYR A 126 14.69 -5.45 -5.21
N PHE A 127 15.80 -6.16 -5.35
CA PHE A 127 17.13 -5.57 -5.39
C PHE A 127 17.46 -5.20 -6.82
N CYS A 128 17.70 -3.92 -7.09
CA CYS A 128 18.09 -3.47 -8.41
C CYS A 128 19.61 -3.45 -8.51
N ASP A 129 20.16 -4.29 -9.39
CA ASP A 129 21.59 -4.43 -9.66
C ASP A 129 22.12 -3.40 -10.68
N LYS A 130 21.22 -2.61 -11.31
CA LYS A 130 21.55 -1.59 -12.30
C LYS A 130 21.21 -0.19 -11.81
N GLU A 131 21.96 0.82 -12.26
CA GLU A 131 21.59 2.23 -12.12
C GLU A 131 20.46 2.58 -13.10
N ILE A 132 19.29 1.98 -12.91
CA ILE A 132 18.07 2.26 -13.68
C ILE A 132 17.06 2.90 -12.75
N ASP A 133 16.25 3.83 -13.28
CA ASP A 133 15.02 4.26 -12.63
C ASP A 133 13.95 3.16 -12.74
N PHE A 134 14.19 2.07 -12.01
CA PHE A 134 13.39 0.85 -12.05
C PHE A 134 11.90 1.14 -11.86
N GLY A 135 11.56 2.03 -10.94
CA GLY A 135 10.16 2.36 -10.65
C GLY A 135 9.43 2.92 -11.86
N LYS A 136 10.02 3.91 -12.54
CA LYS A 136 9.42 4.51 -13.73
C LYS A 136 9.38 3.54 -14.90
N GLU A 137 10.45 2.81 -15.15
CA GLU A 137 10.52 1.87 -16.27
C GLU A 137 9.53 0.72 -16.11
N PHE A 138 9.48 0.11 -14.92
CA PHE A 138 8.55 -0.97 -14.60
C PHE A 138 7.10 -0.54 -14.80
N LEU A 139 6.71 0.62 -14.25
CA LEU A 139 5.35 1.13 -14.39
C LEU A 139 5.03 1.47 -15.86
N THR A 140 6.01 1.95 -16.63
CA THR A 140 5.82 2.21 -18.07
C THR A 140 5.51 0.92 -18.83
N LYS A 141 6.31 -0.13 -18.61
CA LYS A 141 6.05 -1.46 -19.21
C LYS A 141 4.71 -2.02 -18.77
N LEU A 142 4.31 -1.81 -17.52
CA LEU A 142 3.01 -2.24 -17.02
C LEU A 142 1.87 -1.54 -17.78
N VAL A 143 1.93 -0.21 -17.95
CA VAL A 143 0.96 0.57 -18.72
C VAL A 143 0.87 0.07 -20.17
N GLU A 144 2.02 -0.14 -20.81
CA GLU A 144 2.10 -0.62 -22.19
C GLU A 144 1.52 -2.03 -22.35
N ALA A 145 1.88 -2.93 -21.44
CA ALA A 145 1.43 -4.31 -21.49
C ALA A 145 -0.10 -4.40 -21.45
N TYR A 146 -0.78 -3.53 -20.69
CA TYR A 146 -2.24 -3.48 -20.60
C TYR A 146 -2.92 -2.55 -21.62
N GLY A 147 -2.17 -1.76 -22.40
CA GLY A 147 -2.75 -0.84 -23.39
C GLY A 147 -3.53 0.32 -22.75
N PHE A 148 -3.12 0.78 -21.56
CA PHE A 148 -3.85 1.77 -20.76
C PHE A 148 -3.19 3.15 -20.70
N GLN A 149 -2.46 3.54 -21.75
CA GLN A 149 -1.74 4.81 -21.81
C GLN A 149 -2.64 6.04 -21.58
N GLU A 150 -3.91 5.97 -21.98
CA GLU A 150 -4.86 7.08 -21.80
C GLU A 150 -5.51 7.09 -20.40
N LYS A 151 -5.56 5.92 -19.73
CA LYS A 151 -6.24 5.72 -18.44
C LYS A 151 -5.31 5.85 -17.25
N TRP A 152 -4.10 5.31 -17.39
CA TRP A 152 -3.10 5.25 -16.32
C TRP A 152 -2.05 6.33 -16.49
N GLN A 153 -1.73 7.00 -15.38
CA GLN A 153 -0.73 8.05 -15.32
C GLN A 153 0.30 7.73 -14.25
N ILE A 154 1.57 7.81 -14.61
CA ILE A 154 2.67 7.65 -13.67
C ILE A 154 2.95 9.00 -13.04
N GLU A 155 2.92 9.06 -11.71
CA GLU A 155 3.20 10.26 -10.92
C GLU A 155 4.42 10.04 -10.03
N PRO A 156 5.29 11.05 -9.86
CA PRO A 156 6.36 10.96 -8.87
C PRO A 156 5.78 10.88 -7.46
N TYR A 157 6.43 10.12 -6.59
CA TYR A 157 6.01 9.92 -5.21
C TYR A 157 7.24 9.72 -4.31
N CYS A 158 7.51 10.64 -3.37
CA CYS A 158 8.61 10.64 -2.40
C CYS A 158 9.90 9.99 -2.92
N ASP A 159 10.07 8.69 -2.67
CA ASP A 159 11.26 7.89 -3.01
C ASP A 159 11.06 6.98 -4.25
N GLY A 160 10.13 7.32 -5.13
CA GLY A 160 9.78 6.56 -6.33
C GLY A 160 8.57 7.11 -7.09
N TYR A 161 7.64 6.24 -7.46
CA TYR A 161 6.53 6.54 -8.38
C TYR A 161 5.23 5.83 -8.00
N GLY A 162 4.12 6.52 -8.23
CA GLY A 162 2.78 5.97 -8.18
C GLY A 162 2.18 5.79 -9.57
N LEU A 163 1.29 4.81 -9.71
CA LEU A 163 0.46 4.62 -10.90
C LEU A 163 -0.98 4.96 -10.54
N ILE A 164 -1.50 5.99 -11.19
CA ILE A 164 -2.83 6.56 -10.96
C ILE A 164 -3.77 6.16 -12.08
N ASP A 165 -4.90 5.56 -11.74
CA ASP A 165 -6.02 5.39 -12.66
C ASP A 165 -6.92 6.62 -12.64
N LYS A 166 -6.97 7.34 -13.76
CA LYS A 166 -7.73 8.60 -13.92
C LYS A 166 -9.22 8.40 -14.16
N THR A 167 -9.65 7.17 -14.45
CA THR A 167 -11.06 6.85 -14.72
C THR A 167 -11.88 6.78 -13.43
N ILE A 168 -11.21 6.62 -12.29
CA ILE A 168 -11.84 6.62 -10.97
C ILE A 168 -12.05 8.07 -10.50
N GLU A 169 -13.30 8.43 -10.19
CA GLU A 169 -13.67 9.74 -9.65
C GLU A 169 -13.28 9.87 -8.16
N LYS A 170 -11.98 10.00 -7.93
CA LYS A 170 -11.37 10.17 -6.61
C LYS A 170 -10.23 11.18 -6.70
N GLU A 171 -9.93 11.85 -5.59
CA GLU A 171 -8.70 12.60 -5.43
C GLU A 171 -7.73 11.80 -4.57
N THR A 172 -6.47 11.70 -5.02
CA THR A 172 -5.40 11.04 -4.29
C THR A 172 -4.35 12.08 -3.91
N THR A 173 -4.05 12.15 -2.61
CA THR A 173 -2.92 12.95 -2.11
C THR A 173 -1.64 12.14 -2.21
N LEU A 174 -0.63 12.70 -2.84
CA LEU A 174 0.71 12.14 -2.99
C LEU A 174 1.70 12.97 -2.18
N GLN A 175 2.70 12.32 -1.59
CA GLN A 175 3.79 13.00 -0.90
C GLN A 175 4.97 13.07 -1.85
N LEU A 176 5.34 14.25 -2.31
CA LEU A 176 6.48 14.44 -3.22
C LEU A 176 7.81 14.48 -2.47
N ALA A 177 8.91 14.19 -3.15
CA ALA A 177 10.25 14.39 -2.60
C ALA A 177 10.45 15.87 -2.21
N SER A 178 10.91 16.13 -1.00
CA SER A 178 11.32 17.46 -0.56
C SER A 178 12.76 17.71 -1.01
N LYS A 179 13.01 18.85 -1.66
CA LYS A 179 14.36 19.24 -2.11
C LYS A 179 14.80 20.49 -1.37
N TYR A 180 16.04 20.47 -0.91
CA TYR A 180 16.62 21.55 -0.13
C TYR A 180 17.95 21.99 -0.74
N GLU A 181 18.11 23.29 -0.91
CA GLU A 181 19.42 23.88 -1.20
C GLU A 181 20.20 24.00 0.10
N ILE A 182 21.32 23.28 0.21
CA ILE A 182 22.16 23.30 1.40
C ILE A 182 23.03 24.57 1.33
N PRO A 183 22.84 25.56 2.22
CA PRO A 183 23.69 26.73 2.24
C PRO A 183 25.13 26.33 2.63
N PRO A 184 26.14 27.06 2.13
CA PRO A 184 27.52 26.79 2.50
C PRO A 184 27.68 26.87 4.02
N ALA A 185 28.52 26.00 4.56
CA ALA A 185 28.82 26.04 5.99
C ALA A 185 29.45 27.41 6.35
N PRO A 186 29.08 28.00 7.49
CA PRO A 186 29.67 29.27 7.91
C PRO A 186 31.16 29.11 8.19
N GLU A 187 31.95 30.17 7.94
CA GLU A 187 33.41 30.19 8.13
C GLU A 187 33.81 29.91 9.59
N SER A 188 32.93 30.28 10.53
CA SER A 188 33.11 30.05 11.96
C SER A 188 31.79 29.59 12.58
N ILE A 189 31.86 28.58 13.46
CA ILE A 189 30.71 28.01 14.14
C ILE A 189 30.86 28.31 15.65
N PRO A 190 30.10 29.28 16.22
CA PRO A 190 30.17 29.61 17.64
C PRO A 190 29.79 28.42 18.52
N GLU A 191 30.36 28.32 19.73
CA GLU A 191 30.05 27.23 20.66
C GLU A 191 28.56 27.11 20.96
N ILE A 192 28.08 25.87 21.13
CA ILE A 192 26.71 25.58 21.54
C ILE A 192 26.47 26.17 22.94
N GLN A 193 25.37 26.89 23.11
CA GLN A 193 25.01 27.51 24.38
C GLN A 193 23.60 27.12 24.78
N MET A 194 23.40 26.77 26.04
CA MET A 194 22.08 26.53 26.61
C MET A 194 21.52 27.85 27.11
N ILE A 195 20.32 28.21 26.66
CA ILE A 195 19.62 29.45 27.02
C ILE A 195 18.30 29.13 27.70
N GLU A 196 17.86 30.01 28.59
CA GLU A 196 16.52 29.98 29.17
C GLU A 196 15.50 30.46 28.15
N THR A 197 14.40 29.73 28.02
CA THR A 197 13.28 29.97 27.11
C THR A 197 11.97 29.64 27.82
N PRO A 198 11.61 30.38 28.88
CA PRO A 198 10.47 30.06 29.73
C PRO A 198 9.16 30.07 28.95
N GLY A 199 8.41 28.97 29.02
CA GLY A 199 7.10 28.82 28.39
C GLY A 199 7.12 28.68 26.86
N ALA A 200 8.30 28.59 26.24
CA ALA A 200 8.42 28.44 24.79
C ALA A 200 8.28 26.96 24.35
N HIS A 201 7.04 26.46 24.32
CA HIS A 201 6.74 25.06 24.02
C HIS A 201 6.53 24.78 22.52
N THR A 202 6.21 25.81 21.73
CA THR A 202 5.96 25.69 20.30
C THR A 202 7.07 26.38 19.49
N ILE A 203 7.14 26.04 18.20
CA ILE A 203 8.06 26.70 17.27
C ILE A 203 7.76 28.20 17.15
N ASP A 204 6.49 28.59 17.18
CA ASP A 204 6.09 30.00 17.12
C ASP A 204 6.54 30.75 18.39
N ASP A 205 6.37 30.16 19.57
CA ASP A 205 6.86 30.76 20.82
C ASP A 205 8.39 30.91 20.79
N LEU A 206 9.10 29.88 20.34
CA LEU A 206 10.55 29.87 20.26
C LEU A 206 11.08 30.88 19.23
N ALA A 207 10.43 31.01 18.07
CA ALA A 207 10.75 32.03 17.07
C ALA A 207 10.54 33.44 17.63
N ASN A 208 9.41 33.65 18.32
CA ASN A 208 9.11 34.92 18.98
C ASN A 208 10.11 35.26 20.07
N PHE A 209 10.60 34.28 20.82
CA PHE A 209 11.60 34.46 21.87
C PHE A 209 12.99 34.78 21.28
N THR A 210 13.47 33.94 20.36
CA THR A 210 14.83 34.02 19.80
C THR A 210 14.99 35.07 18.71
N LYS A 211 13.88 35.56 18.15
CA LYS A 211 13.83 36.46 16.98
C LYS A 211 14.45 35.85 15.71
N LEU A 212 14.54 34.52 15.67
CA LEU A 212 14.97 33.78 14.49
C LEU A 212 13.77 33.29 13.67
N PRO A 213 13.91 33.19 12.34
CA PRO A 213 12.87 32.56 11.52
C PRO A 213 12.72 31.08 11.89
N THR A 214 11.52 30.54 11.71
CA THR A 214 11.17 29.14 12.03
C THR A 214 12.01 28.11 11.25
N ASN A 215 12.55 28.51 10.09
CA ASN A 215 13.48 27.69 9.31
C ASN A 215 14.91 27.60 9.90
N GLN A 216 15.23 28.33 10.96
CA GLN A 216 16.47 28.20 11.76
C GLN A 216 16.25 27.45 13.07
N LEU A 217 15.02 27.00 13.32
CA LEU A 217 14.64 26.23 14.49
C LEU A 217 14.52 24.75 14.09
N ILE A 218 14.85 23.84 15.00
CA ILE A 218 14.70 22.40 14.81
C ILE A 218 13.78 21.89 15.93
N LYS A 219 12.64 21.31 15.53
CA LYS A 219 11.71 20.63 16.44
C LYS A 219 11.91 19.12 16.40
N ALA A 220 11.52 18.48 17.49
CA ALA A 220 11.43 17.03 17.59
C ALA A 220 9.96 16.59 17.60
N VAL A 221 9.59 15.68 16.70
CA VAL A 221 8.31 14.96 16.71
C VAL A 221 8.61 13.52 17.10
N MET A 222 7.84 12.98 18.04
CA MET A 222 8.16 11.71 18.70
C MET A 222 7.00 10.75 18.54
N TYR A 223 7.25 9.67 17.81
CA TYR A 223 6.29 8.59 17.60
C TYR A 223 6.75 7.33 18.34
N GLN A 224 5.83 6.39 18.51
CA GLN A 224 6.12 5.03 18.95
C GLN A 224 5.75 4.06 17.82
N TYR A 225 6.66 3.11 17.59
CA TYR A 225 6.45 1.98 16.70
C TYR A 225 6.97 0.71 17.37
N ASN A 226 6.12 -0.31 17.54
CA ASN A 226 6.46 -1.59 18.19
C ASN A 226 7.16 -1.42 19.56
N GLY A 227 6.69 -0.46 20.36
CA GLY A 227 7.26 -0.14 21.68
C GLY A 227 8.60 0.61 21.65
N LYS A 228 9.13 0.93 20.47
CA LYS A 228 10.35 1.72 20.28
C LYS A 228 10.01 3.17 19.98
N LEU A 229 10.88 4.05 20.45
CA LEU A 229 10.80 5.47 20.14
C LEU A 229 11.26 5.70 18.70
N VAL A 230 10.48 6.46 17.94
CA VAL A 230 10.84 7.03 16.65
C VAL A 230 10.98 8.54 16.86
N PHE A 231 12.22 9.03 16.88
CA PHE A 231 12.57 10.40 17.19
C PHE A 231 12.91 11.16 15.91
N CYS A 232 12.01 12.00 15.44
CA CYS A 232 12.14 12.76 14.20
C CYS A 232 12.58 14.20 14.50
N ASN A 233 13.77 14.60 14.08
CA ASN A 233 14.20 16.00 14.05
C ASN A 233 13.88 16.58 12.70
N ILE A 234 13.25 17.74 12.69
CA ILE A 234 12.83 18.41 11.47
C ILE A 234 12.89 19.92 11.68
N ARG A 235 13.07 20.67 10.59
CA ARG A 235 13.02 22.13 10.61
C ARG A 235 11.67 22.62 11.16
N GLY A 236 11.67 23.71 11.91
CA GLY A 236 10.53 24.15 12.71
C GLY A 236 9.30 24.50 11.88
N ASP A 237 9.51 25.03 10.68
CA ASP A 237 8.50 25.41 9.69
C ASP A 237 7.93 24.24 8.87
N LEU A 238 8.38 23.01 9.10
CA LEU A 238 7.94 21.83 8.38
C LEU A 238 7.27 20.83 9.32
N ASP A 239 6.32 20.05 8.81
CA ASP A 239 5.67 18.98 9.57
C ASP A 239 6.10 17.60 9.07
N VAL A 240 6.03 16.60 9.95
CA VAL A 240 6.33 15.22 9.57
C VAL A 240 5.18 14.65 8.77
N SER A 241 5.50 14.08 7.61
CA SER A 241 4.60 13.25 6.84
C SER A 241 4.56 11.86 7.45
N GLU A 242 3.44 11.49 8.06
CA GLU A 242 3.26 10.12 8.56
C GLU A 242 3.39 9.09 7.44
N ASP A 243 2.91 9.38 6.22
CA ASP A 243 3.05 8.47 5.08
C ASP A 243 4.52 8.19 4.75
N LYS A 244 5.35 9.24 4.64
CA LYS A 244 6.80 9.07 4.40
C LYS A 244 7.47 8.37 5.58
N LEU A 245 7.09 8.68 6.81
CA LEU A 245 7.64 8.02 8.00
C LEU A 245 7.26 6.53 8.05
N ARG A 246 6.02 6.18 7.69
CA ARG A 246 5.57 4.79 7.58
C ARG A 246 6.38 4.04 6.52
N HIS A 247 6.61 4.66 5.36
CA HIS A 247 7.46 4.11 4.31
C HIS A 247 8.90 3.92 4.76
N PHE A 248 9.47 4.90 5.45
CA PHE A 248 10.78 4.78 6.08
C PHE A 248 10.81 3.60 7.08
N LEU A 249 9.78 3.41 7.89
CA LEU A 249 9.71 2.30 8.85
C LEU A 249 9.39 0.93 8.19
N GLY A 250 9.21 0.87 6.87
CA GLY A 250 8.85 -0.34 6.15
C GLY A 250 7.40 -0.80 6.40
N LEU A 251 6.54 0.08 6.90
CA LEU A 251 5.14 -0.23 7.17
C LEU A 251 4.38 -0.35 5.85
N VAL A 252 3.75 -1.51 5.68
CA VAL A 252 3.12 -1.96 4.42
C VAL A 252 1.64 -1.65 4.34
N ASP A 253 0.97 -1.57 5.47
CA ASP A 253 -0.45 -1.26 5.58
C ASP A 253 -0.67 -0.28 6.73
N SER A 254 -1.87 0.30 6.83
CA SER A 254 -2.27 1.17 7.94
C SER A 254 -2.66 0.41 9.22
N SER A 255 -2.53 -0.93 9.24
CA SER A 255 -2.96 -1.75 10.37
C SER A 255 -2.00 -1.68 11.55
N THR A 256 -0.73 -1.42 11.28
CA THR A 256 0.27 -1.22 12.33
C THR A 256 0.24 0.23 12.82
N PRO A 257 -0.12 0.49 14.09
CA PRO A 257 -0.24 1.84 14.60
C PRO A 257 1.13 2.54 14.62
N LEU A 258 1.17 3.75 14.07
CA LEU A 258 2.23 4.72 14.29
C LEU A 258 1.57 5.83 15.11
N GLU A 259 1.88 5.88 16.40
CA GLU A 259 1.20 6.76 17.36
C GLU A 259 2.21 7.74 17.94
N LEU A 260 1.74 8.85 18.50
CA LEU A 260 2.61 9.71 19.29
C LEU A 260 3.18 8.93 20.49
N ALA A 261 4.45 9.13 20.78
CA ALA A 261 5.11 8.44 21.87
C ALA A 261 4.50 8.85 23.22
N PRO A 262 4.15 7.89 24.09
CA PRO A 262 3.65 8.19 25.43
C PRO A 262 4.77 8.77 26.30
N GLN A 263 4.40 9.58 27.30
CA GLN A 263 5.35 10.25 28.20
C GLN A 263 6.36 9.28 28.85
N GLU A 264 5.91 8.09 29.27
CA GLU A 264 6.78 7.08 29.88
C GLU A 264 7.93 6.63 28.95
N LEU A 265 7.70 6.61 27.64
CA LEU A 265 8.74 6.28 26.67
C LEU A 265 9.72 7.45 26.52
N LEU A 266 9.21 8.69 26.52
CA LEU A 266 10.05 9.89 26.45
C LEU A 266 10.96 10.03 27.67
N ASP A 267 10.44 9.78 28.87
CA ASP A 267 11.20 9.83 30.13
C ASP A 267 12.35 8.83 30.13
N LYS A 268 12.12 7.61 29.61
CA LYS A 268 13.16 6.57 29.45
C LYS A 268 14.31 7.03 28.55
N HIS A 269 14.03 7.89 27.58
CA HIS A 269 15.02 8.48 26.67
C HIS A 269 15.53 9.85 27.14
N GLY A 270 15.07 10.34 28.31
CA GLY A 270 15.46 11.63 28.87
C GLY A 270 15.01 12.81 28.01
N LEU A 271 13.86 12.69 27.36
CA LEU A 271 13.30 13.71 26.47
C LEU A 271 12.17 14.47 27.17
N VAL A 272 12.07 15.77 26.91
CA VAL A 272 11.04 16.64 27.47
C VAL A 272 10.19 17.21 26.33
N PRO A 273 8.89 16.88 26.22
CA PRO A 273 8.01 17.47 25.20
C PRO A 273 8.09 19.00 25.17
N GLY A 274 8.10 19.57 23.96
CA GLY A 274 8.28 21.02 23.75
C GLY A 274 9.72 21.52 23.90
N PHE A 275 10.62 20.74 24.52
CA PHE A 275 12.04 21.08 24.71
C PHE A 275 12.96 19.92 24.29
N ALA A 276 12.48 18.98 23.49
CA ALA A 276 13.22 17.78 23.13
C ALA A 276 14.22 18.05 22.01
N GLY A 277 15.41 17.43 22.10
CA GLY A 277 16.46 17.52 21.09
C GLY A 277 17.41 16.33 21.15
N ILE A 278 18.29 16.19 20.15
CA ILE A 278 19.24 15.06 20.07
C ILE A 278 20.32 15.16 21.15
N VAL A 279 20.75 16.38 21.50
CA VAL A 279 21.86 16.61 22.44
C VAL A 279 21.48 16.14 23.84
N GLY A 280 22.21 15.16 24.35
CA GLY A 280 21.95 14.57 25.68
C GLY A 280 20.86 13.51 25.71
N MET A 281 20.29 13.12 24.55
CA MET A 281 19.34 12.01 24.45
C MET A 281 19.94 10.72 25.01
N LYS A 282 19.18 10.04 25.88
CA LYS A 282 19.58 8.77 26.49
C LYS A 282 19.08 7.60 25.63
N ARG A 283 19.82 6.48 25.67
CA ARG A 283 19.44 5.22 25.01
C ARG A 283 19.13 5.37 23.52
N ALA A 284 19.85 6.26 22.82
CA ALA A 284 19.67 6.48 21.39
C ALA A 284 19.90 5.20 20.55
N GLY A 285 20.67 4.24 21.04
CA GLY A 285 20.83 2.92 20.42
C GLY A 285 19.59 2.02 20.46
N GLU A 286 18.59 2.36 21.27
CA GLU A 286 17.33 1.63 21.38
C GLU A 286 16.17 2.35 20.67
N ALA A 287 16.44 3.53 20.10
CA ALA A 287 15.48 4.36 19.37
C ALA A 287 15.82 4.42 17.88
N ILE A 288 14.82 4.74 17.06
CA ILE A 288 15.00 5.09 15.65
C ILE A 288 15.15 6.62 15.60
N VAL A 289 16.37 7.11 15.42
CA VAL A 289 16.66 8.55 15.41
C VAL A 289 16.81 9.04 13.97
N ILE A 290 15.87 9.88 13.55
CA ILE A 290 15.77 10.39 12.18
C ILE A 290 15.99 11.90 12.21
N CYS A 291 16.86 12.39 11.34
CA CYS A 291 16.91 13.81 10.98
C CYS A 291 16.31 13.97 9.58
N ASP A 292 15.30 14.82 9.44
CA ASP A 292 14.82 15.21 8.13
C ASP A 292 15.94 15.87 7.32
N GLU A 293 15.96 15.67 6.01
CA GLU A 293 16.96 16.29 5.13
C GLU A 293 16.99 17.84 5.24
N SER A 294 15.86 18.47 5.61
CA SER A 294 15.80 19.92 5.89
C SER A 294 16.75 20.36 6.99
N CYS A 295 17.08 19.49 7.94
CA CYS A 295 17.97 19.81 9.05
C CYS A 295 19.40 20.12 8.59
N ARG A 296 19.78 19.68 7.38
CA ARG A 296 21.08 20.04 6.76
C ARG A 296 21.16 21.50 6.36
N THR A 297 20.03 22.18 6.24
CA THR A 297 19.98 23.60 5.88
C THR A 297 20.19 24.54 7.05
N VAL A 298 20.21 24.01 8.28
CA VAL A 298 20.27 24.78 9.51
C VAL A 298 21.71 24.79 10.03
N HIS A 299 22.34 25.96 10.01
CA HIS A 299 23.64 26.20 10.64
C HIS A 299 23.46 27.16 11.81
N CYS A 300 24.08 26.86 12.94
CA CYS A 300 23.98 27.69 14.16
C CYS A 300 22.52 27.94 14.61
N GLY A 301 21.65 26.97 14.42
CA GLY A 301 20.22 27.08 14.74
C GLY A 301 19.90 26.91 16.22
N VAL A 302 18.62 26.68 16.50
CA VAL A 302 18.11 26.44 17.85
C VAL A 302 17.36 25.11 17.94
N THR A 303 17.59 24.34 19.00
CA THR A 303 16.92 23.05 19.26
C THR A 303 16.64 22.85 20.75
N GLY A 304 15.75 21.92 21.10
CA GLY A 304 15.43 21.63 22.50
C GLY A 304 16.63 21.12 23.31
N ALA A 305 16.70 21.50 24.59
CA ALA A 305 17.80 21.12 25.49
C ALA A 305 17.52 19.89 26.37
N ASN A 306 16.40 19.19 26.16
CA ASN A 306 15.90 18.11 27.00
C ASN A 306 15.72 18.52 28.47
N LYS A 307 15.41 19.80 28.70
CA LYS A 307 15.15 20.40 30.01
C LYS A 307 14.05 21.43 29.85
N VAL A 308 13.05 21.37 30.73
CA VAL A 308 11.92 22.31 30.76
C VAL A 308 12.45 23.74 30.76
N ASP A 309 11.94 24.58 29.86
CA ASP A 309 12.31 25.99 29.71
C ASP A 309 13.74 26.25 29.24
N TYR A 310 14.41 25.29 28.60
CA TYR A 310 15.72 25.52 28.00
C TYR A 310 15.81 24.99 26.56
N HIS A 311 16.54 25.75 25.74
CA HIS A 311 16.95 25.38 24.39
C HIS A 311 18.46 25.56 24.21
N TYR A 312 19.03 24.88 23.22
CA TYR A 312 20.38 25.16 22.74
C TYR A 312 20.33 26.14 21.57
N THR A 313 21.21 27.15 21.58
CA THR A 313 21.50 28.05 20.45
C THR A 313 22.91 27.77 19.89
N ASN A 314 23.18 28.30 18.70
CA ASN A 314 24.35 27.97 17.88
C ASN A 314 24.47 26.47 17.59
N TYR A 315 23.34 25.77 17.56
CA TYR A 315 23.29 24.32 17.38
C TYR A 315 23.66 23.91 15.96
N ASN A 316 24.54 22.91 15.85
CA ASN A 316 25.00 22.34 14.60
C ASN A 316 25.06 20.81 14.73
N ILE A 317 24.17 20.10 14.03
CA ILE A 317 24.03 18.64 14.18
C ILE A 317 25.38 17.92 14.05
N PRO A 318 26.18 18.09 12.98
CA PRO A 318 27.41 17.32 12.82
C PRO A 318 28.45 17.56 13.94
N ARG A 319 28.44 18.75 14.57
CA ARG A 319 29.37 19.09 15.67
C ARG A 319 28.85 18.57 17.00
N ASP A 320 27.58 18.82 17.30
CA ASP A 320 27.00 18.67 18.63
C ASP A 320 26.47 17.26 18.89
N THR A 321 26.23 16.47 17.84
CA THR A 321 25.74 15.09 17.94
C THR A 321 26.80 14.05 17.57
N LYS A 322 28.10 14.42 17.51
CA LYS A 322 29.21 13.50 17.13
C LYS A 322 29.16 12.13 17.81
N LYS A 323 28.83 12.09 19.12
CA LYS A 323 28.74 10.83 19.90
C LYS A 323 27.57 9.93 19.48
N LEU A 324 26.54 10.51 18.89
CA LEU A 324 25.31 9.87 18.43
C LEU A 324 25.24 9.73 16.91
N ALA A 325 26.26 10.19 16.17
CA ALA A 325 26.25 10.23 14.71
C ALA A 325 25.94 8.86 14.06
N LYS A 326 26.39 7.76 14.67
CA LYS A 326 26.10 6.38 14.21
C LYS A 326 24.63 5.96 14.36
N ASN A 327 23.86 6.66 15.19
CA ASN A 327 22.46 6.37 15.47
C ASN A 327 21.51 7.25 14.66
N ILE A 328 22.02 8.32 14.03
CA ILE A 328 21.23 9.27 13.26
C ILE A 328 21.17 8.81 11.81
N VAL A 329 19.94 8.67 11.30
CA VAL A 329 19.67 8.46 9.88
C VAL A 329 19.09 9.75 9.31
N TYR A 330 19.59 10.18 8.16
CA TYR A 330 18.95 11.27 7.40
C TYR A 330 17.98 10.68 6.39
N ALA A 331 16.77 11.25 6.32
CA ALA A 331 15.72 10.83 5.39
C ALA A 331 14.76 11.98 5.11
N ASP A 332 14.11 12.01 3.94
CA ASP A 332 13.01 12.95 3.70
C ASP A 332 11.73 12.44 4.37
N ILE A 333 11.36 13.06 5.48
CA ILE A 333 10.14 12.78 6.23
C ILE A 333 9.22 14.00 6.31
N ALA A 334 9.56 15.10 5.64
CA ALA A 334 8.77 16.32 5.62
C ALA A 334 7.51 16.17 4.76
N LEU A 335 6.42 16.79 5.21
CA LEU A 335 5.17 16.90 4.47
C LEU A 335 5.38 17.75 3.21
N ASN A 336 5.05 17.17 2.05
CA ASN A 336 5.10 17.86 0.77
C ASN A 336 3.99 17.32 -0.15
N PRO A 337 2.72 17.69 0.15
CA PRO A 337 1.58 17.06 -0.47
C PRO A 337 1.30 17.68 -1.85
N THR A 338 0.93 16.84 -2.80
CA THR A 338 0.27 17.24 -4.04
C THR A 338 -1.02 16.43 -4.21
N THR A 339 -1.98 16.94 -4.97
CA THR A 339 -3.25 16.24 -5.22
C THR A 339 -3.39 15.96 -6.70
N VAL A 340 -3.72 14.70 -7.02
CA VAL A 340 -3.97 14.25 -8.38
C VAL A 340 -5.36 13.63 -8.50
N LYS A 341 -5.98 13.79 -9.67
CA LYS A 341 -7.26 13.15 -9.97
C LYS A 341 -7.03 11.70 -10.37
N GLY A 342 -7.77 10.80 -9.74
CA GLY A 342 -7.68 9.36 -9.92
C GLY A 342 -7.38 8.62 -8.62
N ALA A 343 -7.38 7.29 -8.69
CA ALA A 343 -6.97 6.44 -7.58
C ALA A 343 -5.59 5.82 -7.85
N MET A 344 -4.73 5.81 -6.82
CA MET A 344 -3.51 5.02 -6.85
C MET A 344 -3.85 3.53 -6.95
N ILE A 345 -3.28 2.83 -7.93
CA ILE A 345 -3.43 1.38 -8.15
C ILE A 345 -2.12 0.61 -7.98
N ALA A 346 -0.97 1.26 -8.10
CA ALA A 346 0.33 0.67 -7.81
C ALA A 346 1.33 1.74 -7.36
N GLU A 347 2.33 1.35 -6.59
CA GLU A 347 3.40 2.22 -6.09
C GLU A 347 4.72 1.47 -6.16
N VAL A 348 5.77 2.12 -6.64
CA VAL A 348 7.15 1.65 -6.52
C VAL A 348 7.92 2.66 -5.70
N ALA A 349 8.43 2.25 -4.54
CA ALA A 349 9.21 3.11 -3.65
C ALA A 349 10.58 2.49 -3.37
N ARG A 350 11.61 3.31 -3.24
CA ARG A 350 12.92 2.86 -2.77
C ARG A 350 12.90 2.71 -1.24
N CYS A 351 13.35 1.57 -0.74
CA CYS A 351 13.56 1.34 0.69
C CYS A 351 14.90 1.94 1.11
N THR A 352 14.89 3.19 1.57
CA THR A 352 16.09 3.95 1.95
C THR A 352 16.51 3.73 3.41
N ALA A 353 15.57 3.31 4.27
CA ALA A 353 15.81 3.13 5.70
C ALA A 353 16.70 1.95 6.08
N PHE A 354 16.72 0.91 5.24
CA PHE A 354 17.53 -0.28 5.43
C PHE A 354 18.51 -0.39 4.26
N PRO A 355 19.74 0.14 4.39
CA PRO A 355 20.75 -0.06 3.38
C PRO A 355 21.06 -1.56 3.31
N ALA A 356 20.53 -2.21 2.29
CA ALA A 356 20.80 -3.62 2.06
C ALA A 356 22.16 -3.77 1.38
N GLU A 357 22.94 -4.73 1.85
CA GLU A 357 24.18 -5.15 1.24
C GLU A 357 23.97 -6.55 0.67
N VAL A 358 24.33 -6.74 -0.61
CA VAL A 358 24.38 -8.07 -1.24
C VAL A 358 25.84 -8.46 -1.42
N LEU A 359 26.13 -9.76 -1.47
CA LEU A 359 27.48 -10.23 -1.79
C LEU A 359 27.74 -9.99 -3.28
N GLY A 360 28.71 -9.14 -3.59
CA GLY A 360 29.20 -8.92 -4.94
C GLY A 360 29.95 -10.13 -5.48
N ASN A 361 30.27 -10.11 -6.79
CA ASN A 361 31.01 -11.18 -7.45
C ASN A 361 32.40 -11.45 -6.85
N ASP A 362 32.97 -10.49 -6.11
CA ASP A 362 34.23 -10.61 -5.36
C ASP A 362 34.04 -11.11 -3.92
N SER A 363 32.84 -11.58 -3.57
CA SER A 363 32.43 -12.01 -2.23
C SER A 363 32.51 -10.90 -1.16
N LYS A 364 32.50 -9.62 -1.56
CA LYS A 364 32.40 -8.50 -0.62
C LYS A 364 30.98 -7.94 -0.55
N PRO A 365 30.55 -7.41 0.60
CA PRO A 365 29.26 -6.73 0.70
C PRO A 365 29.25 -5.46 -0.17
N VAL A 366 28.24 -5.34 -1.04
CA VAL A 366 27.98 -4.19 -1.91
C VAL A 366 26.60 -3.64 -1.58
N LYS A 367 26.53 -2.34 -1.29
CA LYS A 367 25.25 -1.65 -1.07
C LYS A 367 24.42 -1.70 -2.35
N THR A 368 23.21 -2.22 -2.24
CA THR A 368 22.29 -2.38 -3.38
C THR A 368 20.96 -1.73 -3.07
N PRO A 369 20.42 -0.89 -3.98
CA PRO A 369 19.09 -0.33 -3.82
C PRO A 369 18.03 -1.43 -3.69
N LEU A 370 17.25 -1.38 -2.61
CA LEU A 370 16.04 -2.17 -2.44
C LEU A 370 14.85 -1.32 -2.85
N PHE A 371 13.99 -1.85 -3.70
CA PHE A 371 12.71 -1.28 -4.07
C PHE A 371 11.58 -2.14 -3.54
N LYS A 372 10.48 -1.48 -3.20
CA LYS A 372 9.21 -2.08 -2.84
C LYS A 372 8.19 -1.68 -3.90
N LEU A 373 7.62 -2.67 -4.58
CA LEU A 373 6.48 -2.52 -5.46
C LEU A 373 5.23 -2.98 -4.71
N THR A 374 4.23 -2.11 -4.63
CA THR A 374 2.92 -2.38 -4.05
C THR A 374 1.88 -2.29 -5.17
N ILE A 375 1.06 -3.31 -5.35
CA ILE A 375 -0.04 -3.33 -6.31
C ILE A 375 -1.33 -3.50 -5.52
N ARG A 376 -2.23 -2.54 -5.64
CA ARG A 376 -3.50 -2.53 -4.93
C ARG A 376 -4.51 -3.39 -5.66
N LEU A 377 -4.61 -4.67 -5.30
CA LEU A 377 -5.37 -5.63 -6.11
C LEU A 377 -6.85 -5.32 -6.18
N ILE A 378 -7.45 -4.74 -5.15
CA ILE A 378 -8.88 -4.40 -5.17
C ILE A 378 -9.13 -3.28 -6.17
N ASP A 379 -8.32 -2.20 -6.10
CA ASP A 379 -8.41 -1.08 -7.03
C ASP A 379 -8.05 -1.51 -8.45
N LEU A 380 -7.02 -2.35 -8.61
CA LEU A 380 -6.63 -2.91 -9.90
C LEU A 380 -7.74 -3.81 -10.45
N ALA A 381 -8.30 -4.73 -9.67
CA ALA A 381 -9.40 -5.59 -10.10
C ALA A 381 -10.58 -4.76 -10.59
N TYR A 382 -10.90 -3.68 -9.89
CA TYR A 382 -11.96 -2.77 -10.31
C TYR A 382 -11.73 -2.17 -11.68
N VAL A 383 -10.53 -1.63 -11.91
CA VAL A 383 -10.16 -1.03 -13.20
C VAL A 383 -10.21 -2.10 -14.28
N MET A 384 -9.56 -3.23 -14.04
CA MET A 384 -9.42 -4.29 -15.02
C MET A 384 -10.77 -4.84 -15.45
N ILE A 385 -11.75 -4.96 -14.53
CA ILE A 385 -13.04 -5.59 -14.81
C ILE A 385 -13.97 -4.76 -15.70
N GLN A 386 -13.69 -3.47 -15.86
CA GLN A 386 -14.42 -2.62 -16.81
C GLN A 386 -14.00 -2.92 -18.25
N ASP A 387 -12.73 -3.26 -18.46
CA ASP A 387 -12.15 -3.51 -19.79
C ASP A 387 -12.06 -4.99 -20.15
N HIS A 388 -11.87 -5.82 -19.13
CA HIS A 388 -11.69 -7.26 -19.22
C HIS A 388 -12.74 -7.91 -18.30
N PRO A 389 -14.02 -7.92 -18.69
CA PRO A 389 -15.07 -8.56 -17.92
C PRO A 389 -14.76 -10.03 -17.71
N ILE A 390 -15.26 -10.59 -16.62
CA ILE A 390 -15.07 -12.01 -16.30
C ILE A 390 -15.79 -12.84 -17.37
N ASP A 391 -15.09 -13.84 -17.91
CA ASP A 391 -15.67 -14.88 -18.76
C ASP A 391 -16.69 -15.70 -17.97
N GLY A 392 -17.89 -15.17 -17.81
CA GLY A 392 -18.93 -15.67 -16.94
C GLY A 392 -20.32 -15.29 -17.43
N VAL A 393 -21.33 -15.90 -16.85
CA VAL A 393 -22.72 -15.78 -17.29
C VAL A 393 -23.62 -15.34 -16.14
N TYR A 394 -24.31 -14.22 -16.31
CA TYR A 394 -25.39 -13.78 -15.44
C TYR A 394 -26.74 -14.28 -15.98
N VAL A 395 -27.34 -15.25 -15.29
CA VAL A 395 -28.60 -15.89 -15.68
C VAL A 395 -29.77 -15.24 -14.95
N ILE A 396 -30.61 -14.52 -15.68
CA ILE A 396 -31.87 -13.95 -15.17
C ILE A 396 -32.97 -14.99 -15.31
N ASN A 397 -33.46 -15.50 -14.17
CA ASN A 397 -34.60 -16.40 -14.14
C ASN A 397 -35.91 -15.62 -14.00
N LEU A 398 -36.82 -15.81 -14.97
CA LEU A 398 -38.17 -15.24 -15.01
C LEU A 398 -39.27 -16.32 -15.04
N LEU A 399 -38.90 -17.58 -14.81
CA LEU A 399 -39.81 -18.73 -14.91
C LEU A 399 -40.61 -18.95 -13.62
N LYS A 400 -41.74 -19.66 -13.77
CA LYS A 400 -42.50 -20.24 -12.64
C LYS A 400 -42.05 -21.66 -12.30
N THR A 401 -41.49 -22.39 -13.27
CA THR A 401 -40.99 -23.78 -13.14
C THR A 401 -39.50 -23.82 -13.51
N GLU A 402 -38.74 -24.76 -12.95
CA GLU A 402 -37.27 -24.75 -13.07
C GLU A 402 -36.70 -25.56 -14.25
N ASP A 403 -37.51 -26.34 -14.99
CA ASP A 403 -37.00 -27.30 -16.00
C ASP A 403 -36.13 -26.64 -17.08
N LYS A 404 -36.65 -25.57 -17.69
CA LYS A 404 -35.92 -24.82 -18.72
C LYS A 404 -34.66 -24.13 -18.18
N LEU A 405 -34.71 -23.63 -16.94
CA LEU A 405 -33.53 -23.07 -16.27
C LEU A 405 -32.48 -24.15 -16.04
N ASN A 406 -32.86 -25.31 -15.53
CA ASN A 406 -31.96 -26.42 -15.25
C ASN A 406 -31.28 -26.92 -16.53
N ASN A 407 -32.03 -27.03 -17.63
CA ASN A 407 -31.49 -27.40 -18.94
C ASN A 407 -30.47 -26.36 -19.46
N ALA A 408 -30.80 -25.07 -19.36
CA ALA A 408 -29.87 -24.01 -19.75
C ALA A 408 -28.59 -24.02 -18.90
N LEU A 409 -28.71 -24.15 -17.57
CA LEU A 409 -27.57 -24.23 -16.66
C LEU A 409 -26.68 -25.45 -16.95
N ALA A 410 -27.28 -26.60 -17.28
CA ALA A 410 -26.54 -27.81 -17.64
C ALA A 410 -25.65 -27.59 -18.88
N GLU A 411 -26.16 -26.89 -19.90
CA GLU A 411 -25.37 -26.57 -21.09
C GLU A 411 -24.32 -25.47 -20.85
N ILE A 412 -24.65 -24.40 -20.12
CA ILE A 412 -23.68 -23.34 -19.76
C ILE A 412 -22.51 -23.95 -18.97
N THR A 413 -22.79 -24.90 -18.08
CA THR A 413 -21.76 -25.58 -17.27
C THR A 413 -20.82 -26.44 -18.13
N LYS A 414 -21.20 -26.81 -19.36
CA LYS A 414 -20.30 -27.52 -20.30
C LYS A 414 -19.41 -26.59 -21.11
N ALA A 415 -19.75 -25.30 -21.24
CA ALA A 415 -19.00 -24.34 -22.04
C ALA A 415 -17.57 -24.12 -21.50
N TYR A 416 -16.56 -24.46 -22.29
CA TYR A 416 -15.16 -24.21 -21.93
C TYR A 416 -14.88 -22.70 -21.97
N GLY A 417 -14.24 -22.15 -20.94
CA GLY A 417 -13.99 -20.71 -20.81
C GLY A 417 -14.94 -19.97 -19.87
N ILE A 418 -16.15 -20.50 -19.61
CA ILE A 418 -17.04 -19.93 -18.59
C ILE A 418 -16.56 -20.32 -17.18
N THR A 419 -16.08 -19.33 -16.44
CA THR A 419 -15.48 -19.45 -15.09
C THR A 419 -16.49 -19.20 -13.97
N SER A 420 -17.57 -18.45 -14.24
CA SER A 420 -18.57 -18.08 -13.23
C SER A 420 -19.98 -18.09 -13.79
N ILE A 421 -20.95 -18.58 -13.00
CA ILE A 421 -22.37 -18.55 -13.34
C ILE A 421 -23.14 -17.98 -12.15
N VAL A 422 -23.79 -16.84 -12.34
CA VAL A 422 -24.63 -16.20 -11.33
C VAL A 422 -26.09 -16.34 -11.73
N VAL A 423 -26.93 -16.93 -10.89
CA VAL A 423 -28.35 -17.14 -11.14
C VAL A 423 -29.18 -16.17 -10.31
N ASP A 424 -29.82 -15.21 -10.98
CA ASP A 424 -30.74 -14.26 -10.36
C ASP A 424 -32.14 -14.83 -10.18
N ASN A 425 -32.30 -15.55 -9.07
CA ASN A 425 -33.56 -16.13 -8.63
C ASN A 425 -34.35 -15.21 -7.68
N ARG A 426 -34.03 -13.91 -7.60
CA ARG A 426 -34.76 -13.00 -6.69
C ARG A 426 -36.25 -12.98 -7.04
N PRO A 427 -37.15 -13.32 -6.09
CA PRO A 427 -38.59 -13.41 -6.35
C PRO A 427 -39.29 -12.05 -6.34
N LYS A 428 -38.69 -11.04 -5.68
CA LYS A 428 -39.29 -9.71 -5.48
C LYS A 428 -38.84 -8.64 -6.50
N ALA A 429 -37.77 -8.88 -7.25
CA ALA A 429 -37.23 -7.91 -8.19
C ALA A 429 -37.97 -7.98 -9.54
N ASN A 430 -38.40 -6.83 -10.07
CA ASN A 430 -38.96 -6.75 -11.41
C ASN A 430 -37.87 -6.98 -12.49
N PHE A 431 -38.28 -7.26 -13.73
CA PHE A 431 -37.34 -7.52 -14.83
C PHE A 431 -36.31 -6.39 -15.02
N GLY A 432 -36.74 -5.13 -14.93
CA GLY A 432 -35.85 -3.96 -15.05
C GLY A 432 -34.74 -3.99 -13.99
N ALA A 433 -35.10 -4.18 -12.72
CA ALA A 433 -34.14 -4.27 -11.63
C ALA A 433 -33.16 -5.44 -11.79
N LYS A 434 -33.61 -6.59 -12.30
CA LYS A 434 -32.73 -7.72 -12.62
C LYS A 434 -31.78 -7.38 -13.77
N SER A 435 -32.30 -6.78 -14.83
CA SER A 435 -31.50 -6.35 -16.00
C SER A 435 -30.47 -5.29 -15.63
N ASP A 436 -30.83 -4.30 -14.82
CA ASP A 436 -29.90 -3.28 -14.33
C ASP A 436 -28.83 -3.90 -13.44
N THR A 437 -29.18 -4.89 -12.61
CA THR A 437 -28.19 -5.63 -11.82
C THR A 437 -27.24 -6.43 -12.70
N ALA A 438 -27.73 -7.07 -13.77
CA ALA A 438 -26.92 -7.81 -14.72
C ALA A 438 -25.95 -6.90 -15.48
N LYS A 439 -26.39 -5.71 -15.91
CA LYS A 439 -25.54 -4.69 -16.54
C LYS A 439 -24.46 -4.17 -15.59
N LEU A 440 -24.76 -4.13 -14.30
CA LEU A 440 -23.81 -3.76 -13.24
C LEU A 440 -22.96 -4.95 -12.78
N SER A 441 -23.26 -6.16 -13.22
CA SER A 441 -22.40 -7.32 -13.04
C SER A 441 -21.26 -7.23 -14.03
N CYS A 442 -20.08 -7.67 -13.61
CA CYS A 442 -18.90 -7.60 -14.46
C CYS A 442 -18.70 -8.89 -15.27
N LEU A 443 -19.80 -9.59 -15.57
CA LEU A 443 -19.81 -10.84 -16.33
C LEU A 443 -20.04 -10.54 -17.80
N LYS A 444 -19.29 -11.22 -18.67
CA LYS A 444 -19.30 -11.00 -20.12
C LYS A 444 -20.66 -11.26 -20.79
N HIS A 445 -21.42 -12.23 -20.28
CA HIS A 445 -22.70 -12.62 -20.88
C HIS A 445 -23.87 -12.50 -19.90
N THR A 446 -25.03 -12.09 -20.42
CA THR A 446 -26.31 -12.17 -19.70
C THR A 446 -27.26 -13.09 -20.43
N VAL A 447 -27.81 -14.08 -19.74
CA VAL A 447 -28.78 -15.04 -20.27
C VAL A 447 -30.15 -14.82 -19.62
N PHE A 448 -31.18 -14.63 -20.43
CA PHE A 448 -32.55 -14.52 -19.96
C PHE A 448 -33.29 -15.83 -20.19
N VAL A 449 -33.75 -16.43 -19.09
CA VAL A 449 -34.57 -17.64 -19.12
C VAL A 449 -36.00 -17.25 -18.80
N SER A 450 -36.89 -17.35 -19.79
CA SER A 450 -38.29 -16.91 -19.68
C SER A 450 -39.25 -17.78 -20.46
N ASN A 451 -40.55 -17.65 -20.17
CA ASN A 451 -41.63 -18.29 -20.91
C ASN A 451 -41.96 -17.60 -22.25
N LYS A 452 -41.26 -16.49 -22.59
CA LYS A 452 -41.51 -15.76 -23.85
C LYS A 452 -40.80 -16.37 -25.05
N THR A 453 -39.81 -17.23 -24.82
CA THR A 453 -39.11 -18.00 -25.85
C THR A 453 -39.57 -19.46 -25.83
N GLU A 454 -39.37 -20.16 -26.93
CA GLU A 454 -39.62 -21.62 -27.04
C GLU A 454 -38.91 -22.40 -25.93
N ASP A 455 -39.43 -23.56 -25.55
CA ASP A 455 -38.94 -24.33 -24.39
C ASP A 455 -37.46 -24.74 -24.50
N ASP A 456 -36.95 -24.90 -25.71
CA ASP A 456 -35.57 -25.24 -26.03
C ASP A 456 -34.68 -24.00 -26.30
N THR A 457 -35.19 -22.78 -26.11
CA THR A 457 -34.54 -21.54 -26.54
C THR A 457 -34.45 -20.52 -25.40
N VAL A 458 -33.30 -19.86 -25.25
CA VAL A 458 -33.07 -18.75 -24.31
C VAL A 458 -32.60 -17.50 -25.06
N MET A 459 -32.62 -16.34 -24.40
CA MET A 459 -32.00 -15.13 -24.96
C MET A 459 -30.62 -14.94 -24.34
N VAL A 460 -29.58 -14.76 -25.15
CA VAL A 460 -28.26 -14.31 -24.72
C VAL A 460 -28.09 -12.87 -25.18
N GLY A 461 -28.14 -11.92 -24.24
CA GLY A 461 -28.34 -10.51 -24.59
C GLY A 461 -29.65 -10.32 -25.34
N GLU A 462 -29.56 -9.86 -26.59
CA GLU A 462 -30.70 -9.69 -27.51
C GLU A 462 -30.83 -10.83 -28.53
N THR A 463 -29.93 -11.83 -28.49
CA THR A 463 -29.88 -12.91 -29.46
C THR A 463 -30.61 -14.15 -28.94
N PRO A 464 -31.61 -14.70 -29.66
CA PRO A 464 -32.20 -15.99 -29.33
C PRO A 464 -31.20 -17.11 -29.66
N VAL A 465 -30.95 -18.01 -28.71
CA VAL A 465 -30.01 -19.14 -28.85
C VAL A 465 -30.67 -20.40 -28.34
N LYS A 466 -30.59 -21.49 -29.12
CA LYS A 466 -31.05 -22.81 -28.67
C LYS A 466 -30.18 -23.29 -27.52
N ILE A 467 -30.79 -23.89 -26.50
CA ILE A 467 -30.10 -24.40 -25.31
C ILE A 467 -28.96 -25.36 -25.72
N ALA A 468 -29.20 -26.25 -26.68
CA ALA A 468 -28.21 -27.19 -27.20
C ALA A 468 -27.00 -26.52 -27.90
N GLU A 469 -27.12 -25.26 -28.31
CA GLU A 469 -26.09 -24.50 -29.03
C GLU A 469 -25.32 -23.54 -28.11
N LEU A 470 -25.72 -23.42 -26.84
CA LEU A 470 -25.09 -22.48 -25.88
C LEU A 470 -23.59 -22.70 -25.72
N VAL A 471 -23.13 -23.96 -25.75
CA VAL A 471 -21.70 -24.30 -25.65
C VAL A 471 -20.91 -23.70 -26.81
N GLU A 472 -21.43 -23.78 -28.04
CA GLU A 472 -20.76 -23.24 -29.22
C GLU A 472 -20.87 -21.72 -29.27
N TYR A 473 -22.01 -21.17 -28.84
CA TYR A 473 -22.20 -19.72 -28.73
C TYR A 473 -21.13 -19.07 -27.83
N PHE A 474 -20.94 -19.56 -26.60
CA PHE A 474 -19.94 -19.01 -25.68
C PHE A 474 -18.49 -19.30 -26.08
N ARG A 475 -18.25 -20.27 -26.98
CA ARG A 475 -16.91 -20.51 -27.52
C ARG A 475 -16.52 -19.46 -28.57
N THR A 476 -17.51 -18.95 -29.29
CA THR A 476 -17.32 -18.08 -30.46
C THR A 476 -17.49 -16.59 -30.14
N HIS A 477 -18.11 -16.27 -29.01
CA HIS A 477 -18.44 -14.91 -28.55
C HIS A 477 -17.90 -14.69 -27.15
#